data_AF-X1BDU0-F1
#
_entry.id   AF-X1BDU0-F1
#
_cell.length_a   1.000
_cell.length_b   1.000
_cell.length_c   1.000
_cell.angle_alpha   90.00
_cell.angle_beta   90.00
_cell.angle_gamma   90.00
#
_symmetry.space_group_name_H-M   'P 1'
#
loop_
_entity.id
_entity.type
_entity.pdbx_description
1 polymer ?
#
loop_
_entity_poly.entity_id
_entity_poly.type
_entity_poly.pdbx_seq_one_letter_code
_entity_poly.pdbx_strand_id
1 'polypeptide(L)'
;AESPIKTITQFDMNIVDSLGLLKVDFLGLATLTIMARACNLIHKRHGESLHLGNIPTDDPQTYELLGRGETAGVFQVEGSGMRRWLMEMKPKELANVIAMVALFRPGPMDFIPGYIRRMHGEEVIEYRHPKLEPIFKETFGYPVYQEQLMFAAMELAGYSAPEADDLRKAIAKKIKGKLQKHRQKFIDGAVKNGISEDTASDIFEDWREFARYGFNKSHAVDYGVIAVQTAYLKTHYTVEYMTALLSVVKNDTSKVAFYVADCRRMGIPVGAPDI
;
A
#
# COMPACT_ATOMS: atom_id res chain seq x y z
N ALA A 1 -24.97 -23.08 -12.47
CA ALA A 1 -24.37 -22.20 -13.50
C ALA A 1 -23.11 -22.90 -14.00
N GLU A 2 -22.94 -23.03 -15.32
CA GLU A 2 -21.70 -23.57 -15.88
C GLU A 2 -20.51 -22.71 -15.43
N SER A 3 -19.45 -23.34 -14.94
CA SER A 3 -18.20 -22.64 -14.64
C SER A 3 -17.67 -22.02 -15.93
N PRO A 4 -17.29 -20.73 -15.95
CA PRO A 4 -16.67 -20.13 -17.12
C PRO A 4 -15.31 -20.77 -17.45
N ILE A 5 -14.71 -21.49 -16.49
CA ILE A 5 -13.45 -22.21 -16.65
C ILE A 5 -13.75 -23.60 -17.20
N LYS A 6 -13.51 -23.80 -18.50
CA LYS A 6 -13.76 -25.05 -19.23
C LYS A 6 -12.59 -26.03 -19.22
N THR A 7 -11.41 -25.60 -18.81
CA THR A 7 -10.19 -26.43 -18.81
C THR A 7 -9.32 -26.03 -17.63
N ILE A 8 -8.79 -27.03 -16.92
CA ILE A 8 -7.98 -26.86 -15.71
C ILE A 8 -6.74 -27.74 -15.83
N THR A 9 -5.57 -27.21 -15.49
CA THR A 9 -4.34 -27.99 -15.38
C THR A 9 -4.45 -29.00 -14.24
N GLN A 10 -3.94 -30.22 -14.42
CA GLN A 10 -3.86 -31.21 -13.34
C GLN A 10 -2.69 -30.94 -12.37
N PHE A 11 -1.69 -30.17 -12.81
CA PHE A 11 -0.55 -29.78 -12.00
C PHE A 11 -0.82 -28.48 -11.24
N ASP A 12 -0.35 -28.41 -10.00
CA ASP A 12 -0.40 -27.19 -9.19
C ASP A 12 0.65 -26.17 -9.65
N MET A 13 0.55 -24.96 -9.08
CA MET A 13 1.38 -23.81 -9.42
C MET A 13 2.88 -24.11 -9.42
N ASN A 14 3.41 -24.82 -8.41
CA ASN A 14 4.86 -25.01 -8.29
C ASN A 14 5.39 -25.95 -9.36
N ILE A 15 4.61 -26.96 -9.73
CA ILE A 15 4.98 -27.90 -10.79
C ILE A 15 4.97 -27.17 -12.14
N VAL A 16 3.92 -26.41 -12.44
CA VAL A 16 3.85 -25.61 -13.69
C VAL A 16 5.06 -24.67 -13.80
N ASP A 17 5.40 -23.95 -12.72
CA ASP A 17 6.57 -23.06 -12.68
C ASP A 17 7.88 -23.85 -12.89
N SER A 18 8.03 -25.04 -12.28
CA SER A 18 9.24 -25.87 -12.41
C SER A 18 9.44 -26.44 -13.83
N LEU A 19 8.36 -26.62 -14.58
CA LEU A 19 8.39 -27.08 -15.98
C LEU A 19 8.77 -25.96 -16.96
N GLY A 20 8.94 -24.72 -16.48
CA GLY A 20 9.29 -23.57 -17.32
C GLY A 20 8.13 -23.08 -18.20
N LEU A 21 6.88 -23.40 -17.82
CA LEU A 21 5.70 -22.93 -18.54
C LEU A 21 5.39 -21.46 -18.18
N LEU A 22 4.86 -20.71 -19.14
CA LEU A 22 4.38 -19.36 -18.90
C LEU A 22 3.12 -19.41 -18.02
N LYS A 23 3.17 -18.69 -16.90
CA LYS A 23 2.05 -18.51 -15.98
C LYS A 23 1.67 -17.04 -15.90
N VAL A 24 0.37 -16.75 -15.93
CA VAL A 24 -0.20 -15.41 -15.77
C VAL A 24 -1.39 -15.48 -14.83
N ASP A 25 -1.45 -14.56 -13.86
CA ASP A 25 -2.55 -14.48 -12.91
C ASP A 25 -3.56 -13.42 -13.38
N PHE A 26 -4.81 -13.84 -13.63
CA PHE A 26 -5.93 -12.94 -13.92
C PHE A 26 -6.84 -12.87 -12.69
N LEU A 27 -6.70 -11.79 -11.91
CA LEU A 27 -7.46 -11.60 -10.68
C LEU A 27 -8.72 -10.77 -10.96
N GLY A 28 -9.88 -11.27 -10.51
CA GLY A 28 -11.11 -10.48 -10.47
C GLY A 28 -11.14 -9.59 -9.23
N LEU A 29 -11.18 -8.27 -9.40
CA LEU A 29 -11.24 -7.32 -8.29
C LEU A 29 -12.57 -6.56 -8.28
N ALA A 30 -13.39 -6.79 -7.26
CA ALA A 30 -14.71 -6.16 -7.12
C ALA A 30 -14.62 -4.63 -7.10
N THR A 31 -13.56 -4.06 -6.50
CA THR A 31 -13.30 -2.62 -6.47
C THR A 31 -13.28 -1.99 -7.88
N LEU A 32 -12.63 -2.64 -8.85
CA LEU A 32 -12.57 -2.12 -10.22
C LEU A 32 -13.96 -2.12 -10.87
N THR A 33 -14.80 -3.11 -10.54
CA THR A 33 -16.21 -3.13 -10.99
C THR A 33 -17.01 -2.00 -10.36
N ILE A 34 -16.80 -1.71 -9.06
CA ILE A 34 -17.44 -0.59 -8.35
C ILE A 34 -17.05 0.73 -9.01
N MET A 35 -15.75 0.96 -9.21
CA MET A 35 -15.24 2.18 -9.84
C MET A 35 -15.79 2.37 -11.26
N ALA A 36 -15.77 1.32 -12.09
CA ALA A 36 -16.32 1.39 -13.44
C ALA A 36 -17.82 1.73 -13.45
N ARG A 37 -18.61 1.14 -12.55
CA ARG A 37 -20.03 1.47 -12.39
C ARG A 37 -20.24 2.89 -11.89
N ALA A 38 -19.45 3.35 -10.93
CA ALA A 38 -19.50 4.71 -10.41
C ALA A 38 -19.20 5.73 -11.53
N CYS A 39 -18.10 5.56 -12.27
CA CYS A 39 -17.77 6.40 -13.42
C CYS A 39 -18.88 6.45 -14.47
N ASN A 40 -19.51 5.31 -14.78
CA ASN A 40 -20.65 5.27 -15.71
C ASN A 40 -21.87 6.06 -15.20
N LEU A 41 -22.17 5.98 -13.89
CA LEU A 41 -23.25 6.75 -13.29
C LEU A 41 -22.94 8.25 -13.28
N ILE A 42 -21.69 8.60 -12.96
CA ILE A 42 -21.19 9.99 -12.97
C ILE A 42 -21.30 10.58 -14.37
N HIS A 43 -20.84 9.88 -15.39
CA HIS A 43 -20.95 10.32 -16.78
C HIS A 43 -22.39 10.57 -17.21
N LYS A 44 -23.30 9.65 -16.88
CA LYS A 44 -24.73 9.78 -17.22
C LYS A 44 -25.41 10.97 -16.55
N ARG A 45 -25.00 11.32 -15.34
CA ARG A 45 -25.66 12.34 -14.52
C ARG A 45 -25.03 13.73 -14.66
N HIS A 46 -23.70 13.78 -14.75
CA HIS A 46 -22.92 15.02 -14.72
C HIS A 46 -22.21 15.31 -16.05
N GLY A 47 -22.17 14.36 -16.99
CA GLY A 47 -21.41 14.48 -18.24
C GLY A 47 -19.90 14.24 -18.10
N GLU A 48 -19.39 14.14 -16.87
CA GLU A 48 -17.98 13.97 -16.56
C GLU A 48 -17.44 12.59 -16.95
N SER A 49 -16.29 12.54 -17.63
CA SER A 49 -15.68 11.30 -18.12
C SER A 49 -14.50 10.89 -17.24
N LEU A 50 -14.80 10.19 -16.14
CA LEU A 50 -13.78 9.64 -15.23
C LEU A 50 -13.46 8.18 -15.55
N HIS A 51 -12.20 7.79 -15.39
CA HIS A 51 -11.70 6.42 -15.50
C HIS A 51 -10.45 6.25 -14.62
N LEU A 52 -9.97 5.02 -14.46
CA LEU A 52 -8.83 4.70 -13.58
C LEU A 52 -7.56 5.51 -13.87
N GLY A 53 -7.40 6.01 -15.08
CA GLY A 53 -6.23 6.78 -15.51
C GLY A 53 -6.32 8.29 -15.28
N ASN A 54 -7.49 8.82 -14.90
CA ASN A 54 -7.68 10.27 -14.73
C ASN A 54 -8.39 10.68 -13.43
N ILE A 55 -8.82 9.74 -12.59
CA ILE A 55 -9.34 10.08 -11.26
C ILE A 55 -8.21 10.72 -10.44
N PRO A 56 -8.39 11.95 -9.91
CA PRO A 56 -7.35 12.66 -9.17
C PRO A 56 -6.87 11.90 -7.92
N THR A 57 -5.60 12.12 -7.59
CA THR A 57 -4.93 11.53 -6.42
C THR A 57 -4.27 12.58 -5.53
N ASP A 58 -4.48 13.85 -5.79
CA ASP A 58 -3.88 15.00 -5.09
C ASP A 58 -4.93 15.95 -4.51
N ASP A 59 -6.20 15.53 -4.47
CA ASP A 59 -7.33 16.33 -3.96
C ASP A 59 -7.33 16.44 -2.42
N PRO A 60 -7.24 17.66 -1.83
CA PRO A 60 -7.23 17.85 -0.38
C PRO A 60 -8.48 17.35 0.34
N GLN A 61 -9.67 17.50 -0.27
CA GLN A 61 -10.93 17.09 0.38
C GLN A 61 -11.02 15.57 0.55
N THR A 62 -10.45 14.83 -0.39
CA THR A 62 -10.31 13.37 -0.32
C THR A 62 -9.47 12.95 0.87
N TYR A 63 -8.36 13.66 1.13
CA TYR A 63 -7.52 13.42 2.29
C TYR A 63 -8.18 13.79 3.61
N GLU A 64 -8.97 14.88 3.64
CA GLU A 64 -9.79 15.23 4.79
C GLU A 64 -10.83 14.16 5.10
N LEU A 65 -11.50 13.60 4.08
CA LEU A 65 -12.44 12.48 4.25
C LEU A 65 -11.77 11.27 4.91
N LEU A 66 -10.57 10.91 4.45
CA LEU A 66 -9.77 9.83 5.05
C LEU A 66 -9.37 10.16 6.50
N GLY A 67 -8.95 11.40 6.77
CA GLY A 67 -8.59 11.89 8.10
C GLY A 67 -9.76 11.99 9.08
N ARG A 68 -11.00 12.10 8.60
CA ARG A 68 -12.22 11.97 9.43
C ARG A 68 -12.63 10.50 9.66
N GLY A 69 -11.94 9.55 9.03
CA GLY A 69 -12.24 8.13 9.14
C GLY A 69 -13.51 7.71 8.40
N GLU A 70 -13.95 8.45 7.38
CA GLU A 70 -15.16 8.15 6.61
C GLU A 70 -14.92 7.06 5.55
N THR A 71 -14.21 5.99 5.93
CA THR A 71 -13.60 5.01 5.02
C THR A 71 -14.49 3.83 4.62
N ALA A 72 -15.77 3.82 5.01
CA ALA A 72 -16.69 2.78 4.59
C ALA A 72 -16.79 2.71 3.06
N GLY A 73 -16.54 1.54 2.47
CA GLY A 73 -16.52 1.34 1.03
C GLY A 73 -15.26 1.86 0.34
N VAL A 74 -14.25 2.37 1.06
CA VAL A 74 -12.97 2.80 0.49
C VAL A 74 -11.99 1.65 0.48
N PHE A 75 -11.36 1.40 -0.67
CA PHE A 75 -10.50 0.22 -0.87
C PHE A 75 -9.31 0.19 0.10
N GLN A 76 -8.97 -0.99 0.62
CA GLN A 76 -7.89 -1.26 1.61
C GLN A 76 -8.04 -0.60 2.98
N VAL A 77 -8.88 0.45 3.13
CA VAL A 77 -8.90 1.28 4.35
C VAL A 77 -10.21 1.28 5.13
N GLU A 78 -11.12 0.36 4.82
CA GLU A 78 -12.42 0.21 5.50
C GLU A 78 -12.31 -0.33 6.94
N GLY A 79 -11.29 -1.15 7.23
CA GLY A 79 -11.16 -1.85 8.50
C GLY A 79 -11.05 -0.89 9.71
N SER A 80 -11.64 -1.27 10.84
CA SER A 80 -11.73 -0.40 12.03
C SER A 80 -10.37 0.07 12.57
N GLY A 81 -9.38 -0.82 12.62
CA GLY A 81 -8.01 -0.47 13.03
C GLY A 81 -7.32 0.47 12.04
N MET A 82 -7.48 0.20 10.74
CA MET A 82 -6.95 1.05 9.68
C MET A 82 -7.55 2.45 9.72
N ARG A 83 -8.88 2.52 9.86
CA ARG A 83 -9.63 3.77 10.04
C ARG A 83 -9.13 4.58 11.23
N ARG A 84 -8.87 3.93 12.38
CA ARG A 84 -8.30 4.60 13.56
C ARG A 84 -6.96 5.26 13.22
N TRP A 85 -6.05 4.51 12.60
CA TRP A 85 -4.75 5.06 12.25
C TRP A 85 -4.81 6.17 11.22
N LEU A 86 -5.76 6.13 10.26
CA LEU A 86 -5.96 7.25 9.34
C LEU A 86 -6.47 8.51 10.04
N MET A 87 -7.34 8.38 11.04
CA MET A 87 -7.80 9.51 11.85
C MET A 87 -6.67 10.12 12.69
N GLU A 88 -5.79 9.28 13.24
CA GLU A 88 -4.59 9.76 13.95
C GLU A 88 -3.57 10.37 12.98
N MET A 89 -3.33 9.73 11.82
CA MET A 89 -2.37 10.17 10.81
C MET A 89 -2.76 11.49 10.14
N LYS A 90 -4.05 11.68 9.83
CA LYS A 90 -4.55 12.81 9.01
C LYS A 90 -3.74 12.97 7.73
N PRO A 91 -3.80 11.99 6.80
CA PRO A 91 -3.00 11.99 5.59
C PRO A 91 -3.23 13.30 4.81
N LYS A 92 -2.21 13.78 4.10
CA LYS A 92 -2.29 15.00 3.26
C LYS A 92 -1.89 14.76 1.81
N GLU A 93 -1.30 13.61 1.54
CA GLU A 93 -0.76 13.23 0.23
C GLU A 93 -0.80 11.72 0.03
N LEU A 94 -0.64 11.30 -1.22
CA LEU A 94 -0.77 9.91 -1.64
C LEU A 94 0.25 9.01 -0.93
N ALA A 95 1.47 9.52 -0.74
CA ALA A 95 2.55 8.80 -0.07
C ALA A 95 2.15 8.35 1.35
N ASN A 96 1.36 9.14 2.09
CA ASN A 96 0.91 8.77 3.44
C ASN A 96 -0.03 7.55 3.40
N VAL A 97 -0.94 7.51 2.44
CA VAL A 97 -1.88 6.38 2.27
C VAL A 97 -1.13 5.13 1.82
N ILE A 98 -0.18 5.26 0.89
CA ILE A 98 0.71 4.17 0.46
C ILE A 98 1.49 3.59 1.65
N ALA A 99 2.09 4.47 2.47
CA ALA A 99 2.82 4.07 3.66
C ALA A 99 1.91 3.35 4.67
N MET A 100 0.69 3.85 4.88
CA MET A 100 -0.26 3.22 5.79
C MET A 100 -0.66 1.81 5.32
N VAL A 101 -0.96 1.62 4.02
CA VAL A 101 -1.22 0.30 3.44
C VAL A 101 -0.02 -0.64 3.64
N ALA A 102 1.20 -0.11 3.55
CA ALA A 102 2.41 -0.88 3.78
C ALA A 102 2.72 -1.13 5.27
N LEU A 103 2.29 -0.28 6.21
CA LEU A 103 2.60 -0.41 7.64
C LEU A 103 1.56 -1.21 8.40
N PHE A 104 0.29 -1.20 7.98
CA PHE A 104 -0.83 -1.83 8.68
C PHE A 104 -0.86 -3.36 8.51
N ARG A 105 0.16 -4.03 9.02
CA ARG A 105 0.26 -5.50 9.13
C ARG A 105 1.02 -5.92 10.38
N PRO A 106 0.87 -7.17 10.86
CA PRO A 106 1.60 -7.67 12.02
C PRO A 106 3.12 -7.46 11.88
N GLY A 107 3.73 -6.81 12.88
CA GLY A 107 5.14 -6.40 12.86
C GLY A 107 5.30 -4.88 12.70
N PRO A 108 5.24 -4.32 11.48
CA PRO A 108 5.45 -2.89 11.26
C PRO A 108 4.34 -1.98 11.80
N MET A 109 3.21 -2.52 12.27
CA MET A 109 2.22 -1.72 13.01
C MET A 109 2.82 -1.00 14.23
N ASP A 110 3.85 -1.57 14.86
CA ASP A 110 4.52 -0.97 16.02
C ASP A 110 5.25 0.34 15.65
N PHE A 111 5.53 0.54 14.35
CA PHE A 111 6.14 1.77 13.84
C PHE A 111 5.13 2.88 13.55
N ILE A 112 3.84 2.56 13.40
CA ILE A 112 2.82 3.56 13.02
C ILE A 112 2.77 4.76 14.00
N PRO A 113 2.80 4.58 15.33
CA PRO A 113 2.79 5.72 16.25
C PRO A 113 3.97 6.67 16.05
N GLY A 114 5.19 6.13 15.89
CA GLY A 114 6.38 6.94 15.66
C GLY A 114 6.41 7.58 14.28
N TYR A 115 5.92 6.86 13.26
CA TYR A 115 5.74 7.39 11.92
C TYR A 115 4.83 8.63 11.93
N ILE A 116 3.68 8.54 12.63
CA ILE A 116 2.73 9.65 12.75
C ILE A 116 3.33 10.84 13.51
N ARG A 117 3.99 10.61 14.65
CA ARG A 117 4.64 11.69 15.41
C ARG A 117 5.69 12.43 14.58
N ARG A 118 6.54 11.70 13.84
CA ARG A 118 7.53 12.32 12.95
C ARG A 118 6.87 13.06 11.79
N MET A 119 5.81 12.51 11.21
CA MET A 119 5.00 13.18 10.18
C MET A 119 4.42 14.51 10.69
N HIS A 120 4.01 14.57 11.96
CA HIS A 120 3.47 15.79 12.58
C HIS A 120 4.54 16.72 13.16
N GLY A 121 5.82 16.36 13.07
CA GLY A 121 6.94 17.15 13.61
C GLY A 121 7.07 17.09 15.14
N GLU A 122 6.46 16.10 15.78
CA GLU A 122 6.48 15.89 17.23
C GLU A 122 7.70 15.06 17.70
N GLU A 123 8.41 14.42 16.76
CA GLU A 123 9.60 13.61 17.02
C GLU A 123 10.68 13.95 15.97
N VAL A 124 11.92 14.12 16.43
CA VAL A 124 13.06 14.44 15.55
C VAL A 124 13.43 13.20 14.72
N ILE A 125 13.74 13.43 13.44
CA ILE A 125 14.19 12.38 12.53
C ILE A 125 15.72 12.38 12.53
N GLU A 126 16.30 11.28 13.01
CA GLU A 126 17.75 11.08 12.99
C GLU A 126 18.11 9.98 11.98
N TYR A 127 19.18 10.23 11.23
CA TYR A 127 19.73 9.28 10.27
C TYR A 127 21.12 8.86 10.71
N ARG A 128 21.42 7.55 10.65
CA ARG A 128 22.77 7.02 10.89
C ARG A 128 23.83 7.65 9.99
N HIS A 129 23.44 8.09 8.79
CA HIS A 129 24.31 8.71 7.83
C HIS A 129 23.53 9.66 6.89
N PRO A 130 24.08 10.83 6.48
CA PRO A 130 23.36 11.78 5.62
C PRO A 130 22.85 11.20 4.30
N LYS A 131 23.58 10.26 3.70
CA LYS A 131 23.15 9.57 2.46
C LYS A 131 21.86 8.74 2.60
N LEU A 132 21.43 8.43 3.83
CA LEU A 132 20.15 7.74 4.07
C LEU A 132 18.96 8.70 3.96
N GLU A 133 19.14 9.99 4.24
CA GLU A 133 18.03 10.95 4.26
C GLU A 133 17.24 10.96 2.94
N PRO A 134 17.85 11.08 1.74
CA PRO A 134 17.09 11.08 0.49
C PRO A 134 16.24 9.82 0.25
N ILE A 135 16.63 8.68 0.82
CA ILE A 135 16.00 7.37 0.62
C ILE A 135 14.84 7.17 1.60
N PHE A 136 14.99 7.65 2.84
CA PHE A 136 14.04 7.42 3.93
C PHE A 136 13.22 8.65 4.31
N LYS A 137 13.44 9.82 3.69
CA LYS A 137 12.69 11.06 3.99
C LYS A 137 11.18 10.93 3.77
N GLU A 138 10.75 10.27 2.69
CA GLU A 138 9.33 10.06 2.35
C GLU A 138 8.60 9.21 3.41
N THR A 139 9.35 8.43 4.19
CA THR A 139 8.83 7.57 5.24
C THR A 139 9.31 7.99 6.63
N PHE A 140 9.70 9.26 6.79
CA PHE A 140 10.12 9.84 8.05
C PHE A 140 11.22 9.04 8.79
N GLY A 141 12.18 8.53 8.02
CA GLY A 141 13.30 7.74 8.54
C GLY A 141 12.98 6.25 8.77
N TYR A 142 11.74 5.81 8.62
CA TYR A 142 11.38 4.40 8.79
C TYR A 142 11.62 3.59 7.51
N PRO A 143 12.22 2.40 7.61
CA PRO A 143 12.36 1.48 6.49
C PRO A 143 11.05 0.72 6.25
N VAL A 144 10.22 1.24 5.35
CA VAL A 144 8.91 0.69 5.02
C VAL A 144 8.99 -0.22 3.80
N TYR A 145 9.80 0.16 2.82
CA TYR A 145 9.83 -0.49 1.51
C TYR A 145 11.10 -1.30 1.27
N GLN A 146 10.95 -2.38 0.51
CA GLN A 146 12.05 -3.22 0.04
C GLN A 146 13.02 -2.45 -0.84
N GLU A 147 12.50 -1.55 -1.66
CA GLU A 147 13.23 -0.70 -2.59
C GLU A 147 14.13 0.29 -1.84
N GLN A 148 13.72 0.76 -0.64
CA GLN A 148 14.57 1.63 0.18
C GLN A 148 15.85 0.92 0.62
N LEU A 149 15.73 -0.34 1.05
CA LEU A 149 16.88 -1.17 1.40
C LEU A 149 17.79 -1.38 0.19
N MET A 150 17.20 -1.63 -0.97
CA MET A 150 17.98 -1.83 -2.20
C MET A 150 18.74 -0.56 -2.58
N PHE A 151 18.08 0.60 -2.59
CA PHE A 151 18.73 1.87 -2.88
C PHE A 151 19.79 2.22 -1.85
N ALA A 152 19.56 1.94 -0.56
CA ALA A 152 20.56 2.20 0.47
C ALA A 152 21.79 1.29 0.31
N ALA A 153 21.63 0.02 -0.06
CA ALA A 153 22.76 -0.85 -0.35
C ALA A 153 23.58 -0.39 -1.57
N MET A 154 22.89 0.10 -2.61
CA MET A 154 23.53 0.65 -3.81
C MET A 154 24.30 1.94 -3.49
N GLU A 155 23.66 2.88 -2.78
CA GLU A 155 24.20 4.21 -2.48
C GLU A 155 25.33 4.17 -1.44
N LEU A 156 25.20 3.35 -0.39
CA LEU A 156 26.18 3.28 0.68
C LEU A 156 27.34 2.35 0.33
N ALA A 157 27.07 1.20 -0.29
CA ALA A 157 28.08 0.14 -0.47
C ALA A 157 28.39 -0.22 -1.92
N GLY A 158 27.85 0.50 -2.91
CA GLY A 158 28.16 0.30 -4.33
C GLY A 158 27.63 -1.01 -4.91
N TYR A 159 26.54 -1.55 -4.33
CA TYR A 159 25.86 -2.72 -4.89
C TYR A 159 25.29 -2.42 -6.29
N SER A 160 25.28 -3.41 -7.17
CA SER A 160 24.41 -3.39 -8.34
C SER A 160 22.96 -3.76 -7.97
N ALA A 161 21.99 -3.41 -8.82
CA ALA A 161 20.58 -3.71 -8.57
C ALA A 161 20.28 -5.21 -8.35
N PRO A 162 20.86 -6.17 -9.12
CA PRO A 162 20.67 -7.60 -8.86
C PRO A 162 21.24 -8.05 -7.51
N GLU A 163 22.38 -7.50 -7.10
CA GLU A 163 23.00 -7.83 -5.81
C GLU A 163 22.18 -7.27 -4.64
N ALA A 164 21.59 -6.08 -4.82
CA ALA A 164 20.73 -5.46 -3.82
C ALA A 164 19.43 -6.27 -3.64
N ASP A 165 18.86 -6.82 -4.73
CA ASP A 165 17.74 -7.76 -4.63
C ASP A 165 18.15 -9.09 -3.97
N ASP A 166 19.36 -9.62 -4.22
CA ASP A 166 19.83 -10.83 -3.52
C ASP A 166 19.99 -10.57 -2.01
N LEU A 167 20.50 -9.39 -1.62
CA LEU A 167 20.56 -8.95 -0.22
C LEU A 167 19.16 -8.91 0.40
N ARG A 168 18.21 -8.24 -0.25
CA ARG A 168 16.82 -8.16 0.20
C ARG A 168 16.22 -9.56 0.40
N LYS A 169 16.41 -10.48 -0.56
CA LYS A 169 15.96 -11.88 -0.46
C LYS A 169 16.63 -12.62 0.70
N ALA A 170 17.93 -12.42 0.90
CA ALA A 170 18.70 -13.05 1.98
C ALA A 170 18.21 -12.62 3.36
N ILE A 171 17.87 -11.33 3.54
CA ILE A 171 17.31 -10.83 4.80
C ILE A 171 15.89 -11.32 5.03
N ALA A 172 15.01 -11.21 4.03
CA ALA A 172 13.63 -11.68 4.14
C ALA A 172 13.52 -13.17 4.50
N LYS A 173 14.40 -14.01 3.93
CA LYS A 173 14.43 -15.47 4.17
C LYS A 173 15.36 -15.93 5.30
N LYS A 174 16.07 -15.02 5.98
CA LYS A 174 17.05 -15.33 7.05
C LYS A 174 18.11 -16.37 6.66
N ILE A 175 18.65 -16.28 5.45
CA ILE A 175 19.63 -17.26 4.95
C ILE A 175 21.00 -16.96 5.58
N LYS A 176 21.31 -17.56 6.74
CA LYS A 176 22.50 -17.27 7.57
C LYS A 176 23.80 -17.13 6.76
N GLY A 177 24.09 -18.10 5.89
CA GLY A 177 25.33 -18.10 5.09
C GLY A 177 25.39 -16.96 4.06
N LYS A 178 24.26 -16.56 3.47
CA LYS A 178 24.21 -15.40 2.56
C LYS A 178 24.29 -14.09 3.33
N LEU A 179 23.63 -14.00 4.48
CA LEU A 179 23.64 -12.80 5.32
C LEU A 179 25.05 -12.42 5.78
N GLN A 180 25.85 -13.38 6.23
CA GLN A 180 27.22 -13.10 6.63
C GLN A 180 28.07 -12.58 5.46
N LYS A 181 27.92 -13.19 4.27
CA LYS A 181 28.61 -12.72 3.05
C LYS A 181 28.20 -11.30 2.68
N HIS A 182 26.90 -11.00 2.74
CA HIS A 182 26.41 -9.65 2.46
C HIS A 182 26.83 -8.63 3.52
N ARG A 183 26.90 -9.03 4.79
CA ARG A 183 27.37 -8.15 5.88
C ARG A 183 28.79 -7.67 5.59
N GLN A 184 29.70 -8.61 5.32
CA GLN A 184 31.09 -8.25 4.99
C GLN A 184 31.14 -7.37 3.74
N LYS A 185 30.47 -7.78 2.66
CA LYS A 185 30.45 -7.01 1.42
C LYS A 185 29.89 -5.60 1.60
N PHE A 186 28.83 -5.44 2.40
CA PHE A 186 28.22 -4.14 2.68
C PHE A 186 29.19 -3.23 3.44
N ILE A 187 29.80 -3.75 4.51
CA ILE A 187 30.76 -2.99 5.32
C ILE A 187 31.97 -2.59 4.47
N ASP A 188 32.58 -3.53 3.74
CA ASP A 188 33.73 -3.25 2.86
C ASP A 188 33.40 -2.19 1.81
N GLY A 189 32.20 -2.26 1.22
CA GLY A 189 31.72 -1.28 0.25
C GLY A 189 31.47 0.10 0.88
N ALA A 190 30.87 0.14 2.06
CA ALA A 190 30.58 1.37 2.80
C ALA A 190 31.87 2.09 3.23
N VAL A 191 32.87 1.35 3.72
CA VAL A 191 34.18 1.88 4.09
C VAL A 191 34.90 2.47 2.87
N LYS A 192 34.86 1.77 1.73
CA LYS A 192 35.39 2.32 0.45
C LYS A 192 34.72 3.61 0.01
N ASN A 193 33.47 3.82 0.42
CA ASN A 193 32.68 5.01 0.13
C ASN A 193 32.74 6.09 1.23
N GLY A 194 33.67 5.96 2.19
CA GLY A 194 33.94 6.97 3.21
C GLY A 194 33.04 6.90 4.46
N ILE A 195 32.32 5.79 4.67
CA ILE A 195 31.48 5.58 5.86
C ILE A 195 32.30 4.78 6.88
N SER A 196 32.26 5.16 8.17
CA SER A 196 32.99 4.40 9.19
C SER A 196 32.46 2.97 9.31
N GLU A 197 33.35 2.03 9.64
CA GLU A 197 32.99 0.62 9.83
C GLU A 197 31.90 0.44 10.88
N ASP A 198 31.99 1.18 12.00
CA ASP A 198 30.98 1.18 13.07
C ASP A 198 29.60 1.63 12.54
N THR A 199 29.55 2.74 11.80
CA THR A 199 28.30 3.25 11.21
C THR A 199 27.72 2.25 10.21
N ALA A 200 28.56 1.66 9.35
CA ALA A 200 28.13 0.66 8.38
C ALA A 200 27.60 -0.61 9.06
N SER A 201 28.25 -1.04 10.16
CA SER A 201 27.81 -2.17 10.97
C SER A 201 26.44 -1.90 11.60
N ASP A 202 26.24 -0.75 12.23
CA ASP A 202 24.97 -0.35 12.84
C ASP A 202 23.83 -0.30 11.82
N ILE A 203 24.07 0.30 10.65
CA ILE A 203 23.10 0.36 9.55
C ILE A 203 22.68 -1.05 9.12
N PHE A 204 23.65 -1.97 8.97
CA PHE A 204 23.34 -3.33 8.53
C PHE A 204 22.55 -4.11 9.58
N GLU A 205 22.84 -3.93 10.88
CA GLU A 205 22.08 -4.58 11.94
C GLU A 205 20.65 -4.03 12.05
N ASP A 206 20.46 -2.71 11.95
CA ASP A 206 19.13 -2.09 11.86
C ASP A 206 18.31 -2.79 10.75
N TRP A 207 18.88 -2.95 9.54
CA TRP A 207 18.19 -3.60 8.42
C TRP A 207 17.80 -5.07 8.65
N ARG A 208 18.57 -5.83 9.43
CA ARG A 208 18.24 -7.23 9.73
C ARG A 208 16.97 -7.38 10.55
N GLU A 209 16.70 -6.41 11.41
CA GLU A 209 15.44 -6.36 12.16
C GLU A 209 14.29 -5.93 11.24
N PHE A 210 14.52 -4.91 10.41
CA PHE A 210 13.49 -4.29 9.58
C PHE A 210 13.08 -5.08 8.33
N ALA A 211 14.00 -5.71 7.61
CA ALA A 211 13.66 -6.35 6.33
C ALA A 211 12.84 -7.64 6.47
N ARG A 212 12.51 -8.05 7.70
CA ARG A 212 11.38 -8.95 7.99
C ARG A 212 10.03 -8.37 7.54
N TYR A 213 9.95 -7.04 7.52
CA TYR A 213 8.73 -6.28 7.38
C TYR A 213 8.80 -5.28 6.22
N GLY A 214 9.80 -5.36 5.33
CA GLY A 214 9.83 -4.51 4.14
C GLY A 214 8.71 -4.90 3.16
N PHE A 215 7.92 -3.91 2.71
CA PHE A 215 6.89 -4.12 1.69
C PHE A 215 7.40 -3.82 0.29
N ASN A 216 6.84 -4.46 -0.74
CA ASN A 216 7.11 -4.06 -2.11
C ASN A 216 6.41 -2.71 -2.39
N LYS A 217 7.17 -1.65 -2.69
CA LYS A 217 6.63 -0.30 -2.89
C LYS A 217 5.71 -0.25 -4.10
N SER A 218 6.06 -0.91 -5.21
CA SER A 218 5.24 -0.88 -6.43
C SER A 218 3.82 -1.38 -6.16
N HIS A 219 3.68 -2.52 -5.48
CA HIS A 219 2.39 -3.04 -5.08
C HIS A 219 1.64 -2.11 -4.11
N ALA A 220 2.36 -1.50 -3.16
CA ALA A 220 1.80 -0.51 -2.24
C ALA A 220 1.24 0.70 -2.97
N VAL A 221 1.97 1.20 -3.97
CA VAL A 221 1.60 2.35 -4.78
C VAL A 221 0.32 2.06 -5.55
N ASP A 222 0.27 0.93 -6.27
CA ASP A 222 -0.92 0.55 -7.06
C ASP A 222 -2.19 0.48 -6.19
N TYR A 223 -2.06 -0.11 -4.99
CA TYR A 223 -3.18 -0.26 -4.07
C TYR A 223 -3.54 1.07 -3.39
N GLY A 224 -2.54 1.87 -3.04
CA GLY A 224 -2.72 3.21 -2.48
C GLY A 224 -3.41 4.16 -3.47
N VAL A 225 -3.07 4.09 -4.75
CA VAL A 225 -3.75 4.85 -5.81
C VAL A 225 -5.23 4.47 -5.87
N ILE A 226 -5.56 3.18 -5.92
CA ILE A 226 -6.98 2.75 -5.94
C ILE A 226 -7.70 3.15 -4.64
N ALA A 227 -7.03 3.11 -3.49
CA ALA A 227 -7.60 3.59 -2.23
C ALA A 227 -7.94 5.08 -2.28
N VAL A 228 -7.02 5.93 -2.75
CA VAL A 228 -7.27 7.37 -2.90
C VAL A 228 -8.32 7.66 -3.98
N GLN A 229 -8.29 6.97 -5.12
CA GLN A 229 -9.28 7.15 -6.18
C GLN A 229 -10.69 6.75 -5.72
N THR A 230 -10.83 5.66 -4.95
CA THR A 230 -12.14 5.28 -4.36
C THR A 230 -12.60 6.29 -3.31
N ALA A 231 -11.68 6.84 -2.51
CA ALA A 231 -11.99 7.93 -1.59
C ALA A 231 -12.42 9.21 -2.34
N TYR A 232 -11.78 9.53 -3.46
CA TYR A 232 -12.15 10.68 -4.31
C TYR A 232 -13.56 10.54 -4.85
N LEU A 233 -13.89 9.38 -5.43
CA LEU A 233 -15.23 9.10 -5.93
C LEU A 233 -16.27 9.20 -4.79
N LYS A 234 -15.94 8.73 -3.59
CA LYS A 234 -16.81 8.87 -2.42
C LYS A 234 -16.97 10.33 -1.98
N THR A 235 -15.91 11.13 -2.05
CA THR A 235 -15.88 12.53 -1.61
C THR A 235 -16.73 13.42 -2.53
N HIS A 236 -16.55 13.28 -3.84
CA HIS A 236 -17.14 14.21 -4.82
C HIS A 236 -18.40 13.69 -5.50
N TYR A 237 -18.59 12.37 -5.52
CA TYR A 237 -19.69 11.70 -6.22
C TYR A 237 -20.33 10.63 -5.32
N THR A 238 -20.64 11.02 -4.09
CA THR A 238 -21.03 10.09 -3.02
C THR A 238 -22.24 9.24 -3.40
N VAL A 239 -23.27 9.82 -4.03
CA VAL A 239 -24.50 9.10 -4.38
C VAL A 239 -24.21 8.03 -5.44
N GLU A 240 -23.48 8.38 -6.49
CA GLU A 240 -23.10 7.49 -7.59
C GLU A 240 -22.16 6.39 -7.11
N TYR A 241 -21.17 6.75 -6.29
CA TYR A 241 -20.21 5.81 -5.72
C TYR A 241 -20.90 4.81 -4.78
N MET A 242 -21.72 5.29 -3.85
CA MET A 242 -22.45 4.41 -2.93
C MET A 242 -23.50 3.55 -3.65
N THR A 243 -24.15 4.08 -4.69
CA THR A 243 -25.04 3.28 -5.56
C THR A 243 -24.28 2.17 -6.26
N ALA A 244 -23.11 2.47 -6.84
CA ALA A 244 -22.26 1.47 -7.48
C ALA A 244 -21.78 0.40 -6.48
N LEU A 245 -21.33 0.82 -5.29
CA LEU A 245 -20.91 -0.06 -4.20
C LEU A 245 -22.03 -1.03 -3.80
N LEU A 246 -23.21 -0.50 -3.45
CA LEU A 246 -24.39 -1.29 -3.08
C LEU A 246 -24.81 -2.26 -4.20
N SER A 247 -24.72 -1.84 -5.47
CA SER A 247 -25.06 -2.71 -6.61
C SER A 247 -24.13 -3.93 -6.76
N VAL A 248 -22.88 -3.81 -6.32
CA VAL A 248 -21.88 -4.90 -6.39
C VAL A 248 -22.03 -5.83 -5.18
N VAL A 249 -22.32 -5.27 -4.00
CA VAL A 249 -22.48 -6.06 -2.77
C VAL A 249 -23.92 -6.47 -2.48
N LYS A 250 -24.85 -6.28 -3.42
CA LYS A 250 -26.31 -6.49 -3.23
C LYS A 250 -26.72 -7.85 -2.65
N ASN A 251 -25.89 -8.88 -2.83
CA ASN A 251 -26.13 -10.23 -2.32
C ASN A 251 -25.52 -10.48 -0.93
N ASP A 252 -24.78 -9.51 -0.38
CA ASP A 252 -24.18 -9.53 0.96
C ASP A 252 -24.98 -8.60 1.87
N THR A 253 -25.95 -9.17 2.59
CA THR A 253 -26.86 -8.42 3.47
C THR A 253 -26.12 -7.64 4.56
N SER A 254 -25.00 -8.16 5.05
CA SER A 254 -24.19 -7.51 6.09
C SER A 254 -23.54 -6.23 5.57
N LYS A 255 -22.94 -6.29 4.37
CA LYS A 255 -22.35 -5.12 3.72
C LYS A 255 -23.39 -4.12 3.27
N VAL A 256 -24.53 -4.58 2.75
CA VAL A 256 -25.64 -3.70 2.40
C VAL A 256 -26.11 -2.92 3.64
N ALA A 257 -26.34 -3.58 4.77
CA ALA A 257 -26.74 -2.92 6.01
C ALA A 257 -25.68 -1.90 6.47
N PHE A 258 -24.40 -2.27 6.42
CA PHE A 258 -23.29 -1.39 6.79
C PHE A 258 -23.21 -0.13 5.91
N TYR A 259 -23.27 -0.27 4.59
CA TYR A 259 -23.19 0.86 3.67
C TYR A 259 -24.46 1.73 3.67
N VAL A 260 -25.65 1.14 3.86
CA VAL A 260 -26.89 1.93 4.04
C VAL A 260 -26.83 2.77 5.31
N ALA A 261 -26.28 2.23 6.41
CA ALA A 261 -26.07 3.00 7.63
C ALA A 261 -25.08 4.16 7.40
N ASP A 262 -24.01 3.94 6.62
CA ASP A 262 -23.06 5.00 6.26
C ASP A 262 -23.70 6.08 5.38
N CYS A 263 -24.51 5.71 4.38
CA CYS A 263 -25.31 6.66 3.60
C CYS A 263 -26.18 7.56 4.49
N ARG A 264 -26.92 6.95 5.43
CA ARG A 264 -27.78 7.70 6.36
C ARG A 264 -26.99 8.66 7.24
N ARG A 265 -25.81 8.23 7.72
CA ARG A 265 -24.88 9.08 8.50
C ARG A 265 -24.42 10.31 7.70
N MET A 266 -24.26 10.16 6.39
CA MET A 266 -23.93 11.25 5.45
C MET A 266 -25.16 12.06 5.00
N GLY A 267 -26.36 11.80 5.55
CA GLY A 267 -27.59 12.49 5.18
C GLY A 267 -28.21 12.05 3.84
N ILE A 268 -27.77 10.91 3.29
CA ILE A 268 -28.26 10.37 2.01
C ILE A 268 -29.45 9.45 2.28
N PRO A 269 -30.67 9.78 1.80
CA PRO A 269 -31.82 8.91 1.94
C PRO A 269 -31.67 7.66 1.07
N VAL A 270 -31.95 6.49 1.64
CA VAL A 270 -31.99 5.21 0.93
C VAL A 270 -33.42 4.68 1.02
N GLY A 271 -34.14 4.73 -0.09
CA GLY A 271 -35.52 4.25 -0.21
C GLY A 271 -35.63 2.72 -0.22
N ALA A 272 -36.84 2.22 0.02
CA ALA A 272 -37.17 0.83 -0.25
C ALA A 272 -37.29 0.62 -1.78
N PRO A 273 -37.13 -0.63 -2.27
CA PRO A 273 -37.47 -0.96 -3.65
C PRO A 273 -38.94 -0.62 -3.96
N ASP A 274 -39.18 -0.13 -5.17
CA ASP A 274 -40.51 0.25 -5.70
C ASP A 274 -40.64 -0.29 -7.14
N ILE A 275 -41.85 -0.69 -7.56
CA ILE A 275 -42.13 -1.42 -8.83
C ILE A 275 -42.64 -0.48 -9.91
#